data_AF-A0A917QAK3-F1
#
_entry.id   AF-A0A917QAK3-F1
#
_cell.length_a   1.000
_cell.length_b   1.000
_cell.length_c   1.000
_cell.angle_alpha   90.00
_cell.angle_beta   90.00
_cell.angle_gamma   90.00
#
_symmetry.space_group_name_H-M   'P 1'
#
loop_
_entity.id
_entity.type
_entity.pdbx_description
1 polymer ?
#
loop_
_entity_poly.entity_id
_entity_poly.type
_entity_poly.pdbx_seq_one_letter_code
_entity_poly.pdbx_strand_id
1 'polypeptide(L)'
;MTNTDETAGARLFVDYRRAGGYGNAFWEIGDQLSYTPPVIELMAEWLTDLEQRWPGPETNDRRLARISLTKALNRKESRTTSAIPALISQFDHEKTMASSTRWAAGNGIYSIPAGKEYFEQLAAIAADRRFGEDRQMVVNWLGKSRHPDAAAVALAQLDDETVQGHALDALSKLRAQGVSKQVEPFLIAESAWYRRSAERIIRYDEG
;
A
#
# COMPACT_ATOMS: atom_id res chain seq x y z
N MET A 1 19.33 -3.37 20.68
CA MET A 1 19.73 -2.25 19.81
C MET A 1 21.17 -2.50 19.42
N THR A 2 21.45 -2.65 18.13
CA THR A 2 22.82 -2.85 17.61
C THR A 2 23.49 -1.50 17.35
N ASN A 3 24.83 -1.46 17.25
CA ASN A 3 25.54 -0.23 16.86
C ASN A 3 25.08 0.31 15.49
N THR A 4 24.69 -0.59 14.58
CA THR A 4 24.08 -0.24 13.29
C THR A 4 22.73 0.44 13.47
N ASP A 5 21.89 -0.06 14.39
CA ASP A 5 20.58 0.55 14.67
C ASP A 5 20.72 1.96 15.26
N GLU A 6 21.63 2.15 16.21
CA GLU A 6 21.89 3.47 16.80
C GLU A 6 22.38 4.46 15.74
N THR A 7 23.35 4.04 14.92
CA THR A 7 23.95 4.88 13.88
C THR A 7 22.91 5.26 12.81
N ALA A 8 22.17 4.29 12.28
CA ALA A 8 21.20 4.53 11.21
C ALA A 8 19.97 5.30 11.72
N GLY A 9 19.46 4.96 12.91
CA GLY A 9 18.36 5.69 13.56
C GLY A 9 18.72 7.14 13.86
N ALA A 10 19.94 7.40 14.37
CA ALA A 10 20.43 8.76 14.60
C ALA A 10 20.57 9.54 13.28
N ARG A 11 21.10 8.90 12.22
CA ARG A 11 21.24 9.52 10.90
C ARG A 11 19.87 9.89 10.31
N LEU A 12 18.91 8.96 10.33
CA LEU A 12 17.53 9.23 9.88
C LEU A 12 16.93 10.43 10.62
N PHE A 13 17.09 10.48 11.93
CA PHE A 13 16.54 11.56 12.73
C PHE A 13 17.22 12.91 12.45
N VAL A 14 18.55 12.94 12.29
CA VAL A 14 19.29 14.14 11.91
C VAL A 14 18.85 14.66 10.54
N ASP A 15 18.73 13.79 9.56
CA ASP A 15 18.28 14.17 8.21
C ASP A 15 16.84 14.70 8.27
N TYR A 16 15.95 14.02 9.00
CA TYR A 16 14.56 14.45 9.20
C TYR A 16 14.47 15.86 9.80
N ARG A 17 15.26 16.15 10.84
CA ARG A 17 15.34 17.49 11.46
C ARG A 17 15.89 18.53 10.48
N ARG A 18 16.91 18.19 9.68
CA ARG A 18 17.50 19.10 8.68
C ARG A 18 16.51 19.46 7.57
N ALA A 19 15.64 18.54 7.17
CA ALA A 19 14.57 18.82 6.20
C ALA A 19 13.41 19.66 6.78
N GLY A 20 13.43 19.97 8.08
CA GLY A 20 12.40 20.75 8.77
C GLY A 20 11.37 19.91 9.52
N GLY A 21 11.64 18.63 9.77
CA GLY A 21 10.80 17.76 10.59
C GLY A 21 10.84 18.12 12.09
N TYR A 22 9.77 17.77 12.80
CA TYR A 22 9.62 17.99 14.26
C TYR A 22 9.35 16.66 14.99
N GLY A 23 9.74 16.58 16.26
CA GLY A 23 9.71 15.36 17.08
C GLY A 23 11.01 15.17 17.87
N ASN A 24 11.04 14.17 18.74
CA ASN A 24 12.17 13.84 19.62
C ASN A 24 12.92 12.58 19.21
N ALA A 25 12.33 11.73 18.37
CA ALA A 25 12.95 10.51 17.86
C ALA A 25 12.38 10.08 16.50
N PHE A 26 13.08 9.19 15.80
CA PHE A 26 12.66 8.72 14.47
C PHE A 26 11.34 7.93 14.49
N TRP A 27 11.01 7.24 15.59
CA TRP A 27 9.76 6.48 15.68
C TRP A 27 8.52 7.39 15.74
N GLU A 28 8.67 8.64 16.20
CA GLU A 28 7.60 9.65 16.24
C GLU A 28 7.34 10.31 14.87
N ILE A 29 8.18 10.02 13.86
CA ILE A 29 8.04 10.59 12.51
C ILE A 29 6.66 10.31 11.93
N GLY A 30 6.02 9.17 12.22
CA GLY A 30 4.72 8.82 11.67
C GLY A 30 3.53 9.55 12.30
N ASP A 31 3.73 10.16 13.47
CA ASP A 31 2.66 10.65 14.34
C ASP A 31 2.30 12.11 14.08
N GLN A 32 3.07 12.83 13.25
CA GLN A 32 2.76 14.22 12.92
C GLN A 32 1.54 14.31 11.99
N LEU A 33 0.79 15.41 12.16
CA LEU A 33 -0.45 15.68 11.43
C LEU A 33 -0.23 16.13 9.98
N SER A 34 0.91 16.76 9.70
CA SER A 34 1.28 17.24 8.36
C SER A 34 2.79 17.32 8.20
N TYR A 35 3.24 17.31 6.94
CA TYR A 35 4.64 17.46 6.56
C TYR A 35 4.74 18.45 5.39
N THR A 36 5.86 19.15 5.32
CA THR A 36 6.19 19.95 4.14
C THR A 36 6.66 19.03 3.01
N PRO A 37 6.55 19.43 1.73
CA PRO A 37 7.01 18.61 0.61
C PRO A 37 8.49 18.16 0.73
N PRO A 38 9.46 19.01 1.15
CA PRO A 38 10.84 18.56 1.35
C PRO A 38 11.00 17.45 2.38
N VAL A 39 10.22 17.47 3.46
CA VAL A 39 10.23 16.40 4.48
C VAL A 39 9.65 15.11 3.90
N ILE A 40 8.59 15.19 3.08
CA ILE A 40 8.01 14.03 2.40
C ILE A 40 9.01 13.40 1.43
N GLU A 41 9.70 14.19 0.62
CA GLU A 41 10.72 13.70 -0.32
C GLU A 41 11.85 12.97 0.42
N LEU A 42 12.34 13.55 1.52
CA LEU A 42 13.35 12.90 2.35
C LEU A 42 12.86 11.55 2.90
N MET A 43 11.62 11.48 3.41
CA MET A 43 11.06 10.25 3.95
C MET A 43 10.88 9.18 2.85
N ALA A 44 10.49 9.60 1.64
CA ALA A 44 10.36 8.71 0.49
C ALA A 44 11.73 8.15 0.06
N GLU A 45 12.76 8.99 0.02
CA GLU A 45 14.15 8.60 -0.25
C GLU A 45 14.65 7.60 0.79
N TRP A 46 14.45 7.89 2.08
CA TRP A 46 14.82 6.99 3.17
C TRP A 46 14.10 5.64 3.10
N LEU A 47 12.81 5.62 2.77
CA LEU A 47 12.04 4.37 2.67
C LEU A 47 12.47 3.53 1.45
N THR A 48 12.82 4.19 0.35
CA THR A 48 13.33 3.54 -0.88
C THR A 48 14.67 2.87 -0.61
N ASP A 49 15.59 3.61 0.02
CA ASP A 49 16.99 3.19 0.22
C ASP A 49 17.24 2.52 1.57
N LEU A 50 16.19 2.12 2.30
CA LEU A 50 16.32 1.70 3.70
C LEU A 50 17.29 0.52 3.88
N GLU A 51 17.38 -0.39 2.91
CA GLU A 51 18.34 -1.52 2.88
C GLU A 51 19.79 -1.05 2.82
N GLN A 52 20.08 0.00 2.04
CA GLN A 52 21.42 0.56 1.91
C GLN A 52 21.78 1.45 3.10
N ARG A 53 20.82 2.25 3.60
CA ARG A 53 21.05 3.23 4.67
C ARG A 53 21.08 2.61 6.06
N TRP A 54 20.40 1.48 6.24
CA TRP A 54 20.32 0.73 7.48
C TRP A 54 20.55 -0.75 7.18
N PRO A 55 21.80 -1.17 6.89
CA PRO A 55 22.08 -2.53 6.44
C PRO A 55 21.94 -3.57 7.55
N GLY A 56 21.70 -4.82 7.16
CA GLY A 56 21.59 -5.97 8.06
C GLY A 56 20.16 -6.54 8.14
N PRO A 57 19.95 -7.55 9.00
CA PRO A 57 18.63 -8.16 9.16
C PRO A 57 17.61 -7.15 9.69
N GLU A 58 16.31 -7.42 9.49
CA GLU A 58 15.26 -6.59 10.03
C GLU A 58 15.24 -6.65 11.57
N THR A 59 15.67 -5.56 12.21
CA THR A 59 15.60 -5.37 13.67
C THR A 59 14.27 -4.70 14.05
N ASN A 60 13.95 -4.67 15.35
CA ASN A 60 12.76 -3.96 15.82
C ASN A 60 12.82 -2.45 15.47
N ASP A 61 13.98 -1.82 15.62
CA ASP A 61 14.16 -0.39 15.41
C ASP A 61 14.05 -0.04 13.92
N ARG A 62 14.63 -0.89 13.07
CA ARG A 62 14.51 -0.81 11.62
C ARG A 62 13.07 -0.96 11.14
N ARG A 63 12.34 -1.92 11.70
CA ARG A 63 10.91 -2.12 11.45
C ARG A 63 10.08 -0.91 11.88
N LEU A 64 10.37 -0.33 13.05
CA LEU A 64 9.71 0.88 13.52
C LEU A 64 9.99 2.06 12.60
N ALA A 65 11.23 2.26 12.16
CA ALA A 65 11.57 3.29 11.19
C ALA A 65 10.77 3.11 9.88
N ARG A 66 10.72 1.89 9.33
CA ARG A 66 9.96 1.57 8.11
C ARG A 66 8.48 1.89 8.26
N ILE A 67 7.86 1.51 9.38
CA ILE A 67 6.45 1.80 9.68
C ILE A 67 6.22 3.30 9.82
N SER A 68 7.07 4.02 10.57
CA SER A 68 6.92 5.45 10.79
C SER A 68 7.06 6.25 9.49
N LEU A 69 8.03 5.90 8.64
CA LEU A 69 8.17 6.46 7.29
C LEU A 69 6.92 6.18 6.44
N THR A 70 6.46 4.92 6.41
CA THR A 70 5.26 4.53 5.64
C THR A 70 4.01 5.29 6.09
N LYS A 71 3.81 5.45 7.40
CA LYS A 71 2.71 6.23 7.98
C LYS A 71 2.80 7.71 7.62
N ALA A 72 4.00 8.28 7.69
CA ALA A 72 4.22 9.68 7.35
C ALA A 72 4.00 9.96 5.85
N LEU A 73 4.33 9.00 4.98
CA LEU A 73 4.05 9.07 3.56
C LEU A 73 2.56 8.93 3.24
N ASN A 74 1.75 8.33 4.11
CA ASN A 74 0.30 8.16 3.97
C ASN A 74 -0.51 9.44 4.32
N ARG A 75 -0.15 10.57 3.73
CA ARG A 75 -0.80 11.88 3.89
C ARG A 75 -1.20 12.46 2.53
N LYS A 76 -2.25 13.29 2.48
CA LYS A 76 -2.76 13.86 1.22
C LYS A 76 -1.72 14.72 0.49
N GLU A 77 -0.84 15.36 1.24
CA GLU A 77 0.27 16.20 0.79
C GLU A 77 1.31 15.41 -0.02
N SER A 78 1.39 14.09 0.20
CA SER A 78 2.33 13.21 -0.48
C SER A 78 1.96 12.87 -1.92
N ARG A 79 0.76 13.24 -2.39
CA ARG A 79 0.24 12.82 -3.70
C ARG A 79 1.13 13.21 -4.88
N THR A 80 1.79 14.36 -4.81
CA THR A 80 2.61 14.91 -5.92
C THR A 80 4.11 14.79 -5.64
N THR A 81 4.50 13.81 -4.84
CA THR A 81 5.88 13.58 -4.38
C THR A 81 6.34 12.16 -4.73
N SER A 82 7.57 11.81 -4.38
CA SER A 82 8.11 10.44 -4.54
C SER A 82 7.52 9.39 -3.59
N ALA A 83 6.48 9.72 -2.83
CA ALA A 83 5.86 8.80 -1.87
C ALA A 83 5.31 7.51 -2.51
N ILE A 84 4.65 7.60 -3.67
CA ILE A 84 4.07 6.42 -4.35
C ILE A 84 5.16 5.43 -4.78
N PRO A 85 6.22 5.84 -5.52
CA PRO A 85 7.36 4.97 -5.79
C PRO A 85 7.97 4.34 -4.52
N ALA A 86 8.13 5.12 -3.45
CA ALA A 86 8.70 4.63 -2.20
C ALA A 86 7.83 3.55 -1.54
N LEU A 87 6.49 3.73 -1.54
CA LEU A 87 5.54 2.73 -1.03
C LEU A 87 5.51 1.47 -1.91
N ILE A 88 5.53 1.62 -3.24
CA ILE A 88 5.61 0.51 -4.20
C ILE A 88 6.87 -0.32 -3.94
N SER A 89 8.01 0.33 -3.67
CA SER A 89 9.27 -0.36 -3.42
C SER A 89 9.23 -1.31 -2.22
N GLN A 90 8.25 -1.22 -1.33
CA GLN A 90 8.12 -2.14 -0.19
C GLN A 90 7.52 -3.51 -0.58
N PHE A 91 6.95 -3.62 -1.78
CA PHE A 91 6.51 -4.88 -2.39
C PHE A 91 7.65 -5.51 -3.19
N ASP A 92 8.68 -5.92 -2.46
CA ASP A 92 9.87 -6.58 -2.97
C ASP A 92 10.14 -7.83 -2.12
N HIS A 93 10.31 -8.99 -2.77
CA HIS A 93 10.54 -10.27 -2.11
C HIS A 93 11.94 -10.39 -1.49
N GLU A 94 12.90 -9.59 -1.95
CA GLU A 94 14.26 -9.56 -1.36
C GLU A 94 14.26 -8.84 -0.01
N LYS A 95 13.28 -7.96 0.23
CA LYS A 95 13.11 -7.26 1.50
C LYS A 95 12.47 -8.19 2.53
N THR A 96 13.28 -8.66 3.48
CA THR A 96 12.81 -9.42 4.63
C THR A 96 12.13 -8.47 5.61
N MET A 97 10.80 -8.42 5.62
CA MET A 97 10.04 -7.59 6.56
C MET A 97 8.80 -8.33 7.07
N ALA A 98 8.26 -7.86 8.20
CA ALA A 98 7.00 -8.37 8.71
C ALA A 98 5.84 -8.00 7.77
N SER A 99 4.90 -8.94 7.58
CA SER A 99 3.69 -8.75 6.76
C SER A 99 2.93 -7.45 7.10
N SER A 100 2.73 -7.16 8.40
CA SER A 100 2.09 -5.92 8.87
C SER A 100 2.76 -4.63 8.38
N THR A 101 4.06 -4.68 8.09
CA THR A 101 4.80 -3.52 7.58
C THR A 101 4.58 -3.32 6.09
N ARG A 102 4.57 -4.39 5.30
CA ARG A 102 4.23 -4.34 3.88
C ARG A 102 2.76 -3.96 3.67
N TRP A 103 1.86 -4.50 4.49
CA TRP A 103 0.45 -4.13 4.49
C TRP A 103 0.22 -2.63 4.76
N ALA A 104 1.03 -2.01 5.63
CA ALA A 104 0.99 -0.56 5.85
C ALA A 104 1.34 0.24 4.57
N ALA A 105 2.26 -0.26 3.74
CA ALA A 105 2.59 0.37 2.46
C ALA A 105 1.41 0.27 1.47
N GLY A 106 0.74 -0.89 1.43
CA GLY A 106 -0.51 -1.06 0.67
C GLY A 106 -1.60 -0.08 1.08
N ASN A 107 -1.75 0.18 2.39
CA ASN A 107 -2.68 1.20 2.88
C ASN A 107 -2.32 2.61 2.40
N GLY A 108 -1.03 2.96 2.36
CA GLY A 108 -0.55 4.22 1.80
C GLY A 108 -0.95 4.39 0.33
N ILE A 109 -0.72 3.35 -0.49
CA ILE A 109 -1.09 3.32 -1.92
C ILE A 109 -2.60 3.50 -2.11
N TYR A 110 -3.41 2.85 -1.28
CA TYR A 110 -4.87 2.99 -1.37
C TYR A 110 -5.36 4.38 -0.96
N SER A 111 -4.80 4.94 0.10
CA SER A 111 -5.23 6.21 0.71
C SER A 111 -4.80 7.44 -0.07
N ILE A 112 -3.64 7.37 -0.73
CA ILE A 112 -3.16 8.36 -1.70
C ILE A 112 -3.18 7.66 -3.05
N PRO A 113 -4.30 7.67 -3.78
CA PRO A 113 -4.42 6.85 -4.96
C PRO A 113 -3.32 7.18 -5.95
N ALA A 114 -2.49 6.18 -6.25
CA ALA A 114 -1.44 6.28 -7.26
C ALA A 114 -2.01 6.73 -8.61
N GLY A 115 -1.22 7.52 -9.35
CA GLY A 115 -1.54 7.92 -10.72
C GLY A 115 -1.53 6.74 -11.70
N LYS A 116 -2.07 6.97 -12.89
CA LYS A 116 -2.19 5.96 -13.96
C LYS A 116 -0.84 5.41 -14.42
N GLU A 117 0.22 6.21 -14.29
CA GLU A 117 1.60 5.86 -14.63
C GLU A 117 2.15 4.68 -13.81
N TYR A 118 1.55 4.39 -12.64
CA TYR A 118 1.94 3.27 -11.78
C TYR A 118 1.08 2.02 -11.97
N PHE A 119 0.13 2.02 -12.91
CA PHE A 119 -0.84 0.93 -13.06
C PHE A 119 -0.16 -0.42 -13.28
N GLU A 120 0.78 -0.52 -14.22
CA GLU A 120 1.46 -1.79 -14.53
C GLU A 120 2.17 -2.38 -13.31
N GLN A 121 2.86 -1.55 -12.53
CA GLN A 121 3.56 -1.99 -11.32
C GLN A 121 2.58 -2.47 -10.24
N LEU A 122 1.49 -1.72 -10.03
CA LEU A 122 0.49 -2.07 -9.02
C LEU A 122 -0.37 -3.28 -9.44
N ALA A 123 -0.64 -3.44 -10.72
CA ALA A 123 -1.29 -4.63 -11.28
C ALA A 123 -0.41 -5.87 -11.10
N ALA A 124 0.90 -5.76 -11.34
CA ALA A 124 1.85 -6.84 -11.06
C ALA A 124 1.87 -7.23 -9.58
N ILE A 125 1.89 -6.24 -8.67
CA ILE A 125 1.80 -6.49 -7.21
C ILE A 125 0.47 -7.16 -6.84
N ALA A 126 -0.65 -6.69 -7.40
CA ALA A 126 -1.97 -7.27 -7.14
C ALA A 126 -2.05 -8.74 -7.58
N ALA A 127 -1.42 -9.08 -8.70
CA ALA A 127 -1.39 -10.44 -9.25
C ALA A 127 -0.41 -11.38 -8.56
N ASP A 128 0.60 -10.86 -7.86
CA ASP A 128 1.62 -11.69 -7.21
C ASP A 128 1.13 -12.27 -5.87
N ARG A 129 0.62 -13.51 -5.96
CA ARG A 129 0.08 -14.27 -4.82
C ARG A 129 1.10 -14.52 -3.70
N ARG A 130 2.40 -14.42 -3.97
CA ARG A 130 3.46 -14.59 -2.95
C ARG A 130 3.42 -13.49 -1.88
N PHE A 131 2.77 -12.35 -2.15
CA PHE A 131 2.53 -11.32 -1.15
C PHE A 131 1.35 -11.62 -0.21
N GLY A 132 0.55 -12.66 -0.48
CA GLY A 132 -0.58 -13.05 0.39
C GLY A 132 -1.52 -11.89 0.70
N GLU A 133 -1.87 -11.72 1.98
CA GLU A 133 -2.75 -10.66 2.47
C GLU A 133 -2.14 -9.25 2.38
N ASP A 134 -0.82 -9.11 2.27
CA ASP A 134 -0.15 -7.80 2.26
C ASP A 134 -0.59 -6.93 1.07
N ARG A 135 -1.05 -7.57 -0.02
CA ARG A 135 -1.48 -6.91 -1.24
C ARG A 135 -2.98 -6.56 -1.28
N GLN A 136 -3.76 -6.89 -0.25
CA GLN A 136 -5.20 -6.61 -0.16
C GLN A 136 -5.57 -5.17 -0.55
N MET A 137 -4.82 -4.20 -0.02
CA MET A 137 -5.08 -2.78 -0.28
C MET A 137 -4.63 -2.32 -1.68
N VAL A 138 -3.66 -3.02 -2.28
CA VAL A 138 -3.27 -2.82 -3.69
C VAL A 138 -4.36 -3.35 -4.62
N VAL A 139 -4.94 -4.52 -4.31
CA VAL A 139 -6.12 -5.04 -5.02
C VAL A 139 -7.30 -4.08 -4.91
N ASN A 140 -7.57 -3.54 -3.72
CA ASN A 140 -8.66 -2.56 -3.54
C ASN A 140 -8.39 -1.24 -4.29
N TRP A 141 -7.11 -0.84 -4.43
CA TRP A 141 -6.73 0.34 -5.20
C TRP A 141 -7.14 0.24 -6.68
N LEU A 142 -7.25 -0.96 -7.27
CA LEU A 142 -7.74 -1.14 -8.65
C LEU A 142 -9.08 -0.43 -8.87
N GLY A 143 -9.95 -0.44 -7.85
CA GLY A 143 -11.24 0.25 -7.83
C GLY A 143 -11.17 1.78 -7.93
N LYS A 144 -10.00 2.37 -7.66
CA LYS A 144 -9.72 3.82 -7.75
C LYS A 144 -8.89 4.21 -8.97
N SER A 145 -8.24 3.26 -9.63
CA SER A 145 -7.28 3.50 -10.72
C SER A 145 -7.91 4.13 -11.97
N ARG A 146 -9.19 3.82 -12.25
CA ARG A 146 -9.90 4.16 -13.50
C ARG A 146 -9.22 3.62 -14.77
N HIS A 147 -8.25 2.72 -14.65
CA HIS A 147 -7.59 2.12 -15.81
C HIS A 147 -8.55 1.12 -16.48
N PRO A 148 -8.61 1.05 -17.83
CA PRO A 148 -9.50 0.14 -18.54
C PRO A 148 -9.31 -1.33 -18.12
N ASP A 149 -8.08 -1.75 -17.85
CA ASP A 149 -7.77 -3.14 -17.49
C ASP A 149 -7.99 -3.46 -16.00
N ALA A 150 -8.30 -2.47 -15.16
CA ALA A 150 -8.40 -2.66 -13.71
C ALA A 150 -9.46 -3.70 -13.32
N ALA A 151 -10.57 -3.74 -14.06
CA ALA A 151 -11.63 -4.72 -13.83
C ALA A 151 -11.15 -6.15 -14.14
N ALA A 152 -10.39 -6.35 -15.22
CA ALA A 152 -9.83 -7.66 -15.56
C ALA A 152 -8.82 -8.14 -14.50
N VAL A 153 -7.95 -7.24 -14.03
CA VAL A 153 -6.99 -7.55 -12.96
C VAL A 153 -7.72 -7.92 -11.67
N ALA A 154 -8.75 -7.16 -11.26
CA ALA A 154 -9.53 -7.43 -10.07
C ALA A 154 -10.32 -8.75 -10.18
N LEU A 155 -10.91 -9.03 -11.34
CA LEU A 155 -11.65 -10.27 -11.61
C LEU A 155 -10.75 -11.51 -11.43
N ALA A 156 -9.50 -11.43 -11.89
CA ALA A 156 -8.52 -12.51 -11.75
C ALA A 156 -8.08 -12.78 -10.30
N GLN A 157 -8.53 -11.99 -9.32
CA GLN A 157 -8.26 -12.20 -7.89
C GLN A 157 -9.45 -12.81 -7.12
N LEU A 158 -10.62 -13.03 -7.76
CA LEU A 158 -11.80 -13.52 -7.05
C LEU A 158 -11.66 -14.96 -6.49
N ASP A 159 -10.75 -15.76 -7.02
CA ASP A 159 -10.47 -17.12 -6.54
C ASP A 159 -9.43 -17.17 -5.40
N ASP A 160 -8.82 -16.04 -5.06
CA ASP A 160 -7.86 -15.95 -3.96
C ASP A 160 -8.54 -15.43 -2.69
N GLU A 161 -8.86 -16.35 -1.77
CA GLU A 161 -9.53 -16.07 -0.49
C GLU A 161 -8.81 -14.99 0.35
N THR A 162 -7.49 -14.83 0.20
CA THR A 162 -6.72 -13.82 0.95
C THR A 162 -7.03 -12.39 0.52
N VAL A 163 -7.55 -12.19 -0.70
CA VAL A 163 -7.84 -10.85 -1.27
C VAL A 163 -9.24 -10.72 -1.88
N GLN A 164 -10.02 -11.81 -1.92
CA GLN A 164 -11.32 -11.92 -2.59
C GLN A 164 -12.29 -10.79 -2.25
N GLY A 165 -12.42 -10.41 -0.97
CA GLY A 165 -13.26 -9.28 -0.56
C GLY A 165 -12.84 -7.95 -1.16
N HIS A 166 -11.53 -7.70 -1.23
CA HIS A 166 -10.97 -6.48 -1.81
C HIS A 166 -11.14 -6.45 -3.33
N ALA A 167 -11.07 -7.61 -3.98
CA ALA A 167 -11.37 -7.77 -5.41
C ALA A 167 -12.84 -7.46 -5.73
N LEU A 168 -13.78 -8.00 -4.94
CA LEU A 168 -15.21 -7.69 -5.05
C LEU A 168 -15.50 -6.20 -4.87
N ASP A 169 -14.90 -5.58 -3.85
CA ASP A 169 -15.05 -4.15 -3.60
C ASP A 169 -14.49 -3.30 -4.76
N ALA A 170 -13.36 -3.71 -5.34
CA ALA A 170 -12.79 -3.06 -6.52
C ALA A 170 -13.72 -3.16 -7.75
N LEU A 171 -14.21 -4.36 -8.08
CA LEU A 171 -15.16 -4.58 -9.19
C LEU A 171 -16.44 -3.76 -9.02
N SER A 172 -16.96 -3.68 -7.79
CA SER A 172 -18.13 -2.90 -7.42
C SER A 172 -17.95 -1.39 -7.60
N LYS A 173 -16.76 -0.87 -7.32
CA LYS A 173 -16.39 0.53 -7.56
C LYS A 173 -16.21 0.83 -9.05
N LEU A 174 -15.65 -0.11 -9.80
CA LEU A 174 -15.45 -0.01 -11.25
C LEU A 174 -16.74 -0.17 -12.04
N ARG A 175 -17.81 -0.72 -11.44
CA ARG A 175 -19.04 -1.12 -12.14
C ARG A 175 -18.71 -2.06 -13.30
N ALA A 176 -17.90 -3.07 -13.00
CA ALA A 176 -17.44 -4.05 -13.98
C ALA A 176 -18.62 -4.70 -14.71
N GLN A 177 -18.44 -4.95 -16.01
CA GLN A 177 -19.42 -5.56 -16.91
C GLN A 177 -18.92 -6.93 -17.36
N GLY A 178 -19.83 -7.83 -17.74
CA GLY A 178 -19.58 -9.21 -18.17
C GLY A 178 -19.09 -10.14 -17.07
N VAL A 179 -19.39 -9.86 -15.79
CA VAL A 179 -18.79 -10.58 -14.63
C VAL A 179 -19.81 -11.29 -13.73
N SER A 180 -21.11 -11.28 -14.09
CA SER A 180 -22.19 -11.80 -13.25
C SER A 180 -21.97 -13.25 -12.83
N LYS A 181 -21.58 -14.11 -13.77
CA LYS A 181 -21.34 -15.55 -13.49
C LYS A 181 -20.30 -15.77 -12.41
N GLN A 182 -19.25 -14.95 -12.38
CA GLN A 182 -18.16 -15.02 -11.41
C GLN A 182 -18.57 -14.42 -10.05
N VAL A 183 -19.57 -13.53 -10.05
CA VAL A 183 -19.97 -12.76 -8.86
C VAL A 183 -21.21 -13.36 -8.17
N GLU A 184 -22.10 -14.03 -8.89
CA GLU A 184 -23.32 -14.68 -8.38
C GLU A 184 -23.10 -15.53 -7.11
N PRO A 185 -22.03 -16.36 -6.99
CA PRO A 185 -21.80 -17.14 -5.77
C PRO A 185 -21.70 -16.29 -4.50
N PHE A 186 -21.30 -15.02 -4.61
CA PHE A 186 -21.14 -14.12 -3.48
C PHE A 186 -22.44 -13.47 -2.99
N LEU A 187 -23.55 -13.62 -3.71
CA LEU A 187 -24.87 -13.09 -3.29
C LEU A 187 -25.40 -13.80 -2.03
N ILE A 188 -24.97 -15.03 -1.79
CA ILE A 188 -25.35 -15.83 -0.62
C ILE A 188 -24.18 -16.05 0.35
N ALA A 189 -23.05 -15.36 0.15
CA ALA A 189 -21.90 -15.47 1.04
C ALA A 189 -22.27 -15.08 2.46
N GLU A 190 -21.69 -15.72 3.48
CA GLU A 190 -21.93 -15.38 4.90
C GLU A 190 -21.54 -13.92 5.23
N SER A 191 -20.47 -13.45 4.59
CA SER A 191 -19.98 -12.07 4.72
C SER A 191 -20.96 -11.07 4.11
N ALA A 192 -21.54 -10.20 4.95
CA ALA A 192 -22.40 -9.11 4.49
C ALA A 192 -21.67 -8.11 3.57
N TRP A 193 -20.35 -7.96 3.71
CA TRP A 193 -19.55 -7.14 2.81
C TRP A 193 -19.50 -7.73 1.40
N TYR A 194 -19.38 -9.05 1.30
CA TYR A 194 -19.33 -9.75 0.01
C TYR A 194 -20.68 -9.65 -0.69
N ARG A 195 -21.78 -9.95 0.03
CA ARG A 195 -23.15 -9.83 -0.52
C ARG A 195 -23.43 -8.44 -1.08
N ARG A 196 -23.18 -7.38 -0.29
CA ARG A 196 -23.40 -5.99 -0.75
C ARG A 196 -22.55 -5.61 -1.95
N SER A 197 -21.31 -6.11 -2.02
CA SER A 197 -20.42 -5.84 -3.14
C SER A 197 -20.93 -6.54 -4.41
N ALA A 198 -21.33 -7.81 -4.28
CA ALA A 198 -21.90 -8.62 -5.35
C ALA A 198 -23.22 -8.05 -5.88
N GLU A 199 -24.18 -7.74 -5.00
CA GLU A 199 -25.45 -7.10 -5.35
C GLU A 199 -25.25 -5.81 -6.15
N ARG A 200 -24.24 -5.02 -5.77
CA ARG A 200 -23.91 -3.78 -6.48
C ARG A 200 -23.31 -4.04 -7.86
N ILE A 201 -22.45 -5.06 -8.01
CA ILE A 201 -21.90 -5.44 -9.31
C ILE A 201 -23.03 -5.89 -10.24
N ILE A 202 -23.85 -6.85 -9.81
CA ILE A 202 -24.97 -7.39 -10.61
C ILE A 202 -25.90 -6.28 -11.10
N ARG A 203 -26.26 -5.34 -10.22
CA ARG A 203 -27.11 -4.19 -10.60
C ARG A 203 -26.55 -3.37 -11.77
N TYR A 204 -25.24 -3.28 -11.89
CA TYR A 204 -24.60 -2.52 -12.96
C TYR A 204 -24.25 -3.39 -14.18
N ASP A 205 -24.16 -4.71 -14.02
CA ASP A 205 -23.80 -5.66 -15.07
C ASP A 205 -24.97 -6.00 -16.02
N GLU A 206 -26.19 -5.58 -15.68
CA GLU A 206 -27.39 -5.67 -16.53
C GLU A 206 -27.44 -4.53 -17.57
N GLY A 207 -26.37 -4.41 -18.36
CA GLY A 207 -26.28 -3.56 -19.56
C GLY A 207 -26.78 -4.23 -20.82
#